data_AF-A0A2H0V2H8-F1
#
_entry.id   AF-A0A2H0V2H8-F1
#
_cell.length_a   1.000
_cell.length_b   1.000
_cell.length_c   1.000
_cell.angle_alpha   90.00
_cell.angle_beta   90.00
_cell.angle_gamma   90.00
#
_symmetry.space_group_name_H-M   'P 1'
#
loop_
_entity.id
_entity.type
_entity.pdbx_description
1 polymer ?
#
loop_
_entity_poly.entity_id
_entity_poly.type
_entity_poly.pdbx_seq_one_letter_code
_entity_poly.pdbx_strand_id
1 'polypeptide(L)'
;MANNNSRLLNNPEVIKWCYEGITEISLKNTSDAKRLVGPNKIEKAWGNKIIGGGNGGQWTTRLCEELVREALVRLGRKNVRRAAQNKSTLREKRYSPDLECDKYVYEVKGRNWTTTGTAGEKILGVPLKYGEVPHLYKKPLQIILVGYQEYEAKKGFAFGDLLDKNNQTEELQESLAFYKERDIEYVAFTDILEKIGLPKPK
;
A
#
# COMPACT_ATOMS: atom_id res chain seq x y z
N MET A 1 14.96 26.64 3.07
CA MET A 1 14.04 26.85 1.93
C MET A 1 12.76 26.08 2.25
N ALA A 2 11.64 26.77 2.44
CA ALA A 2 10.39 26.16 2.88
C ALA A 2 9.77 25.32 1.76
N ASN A 3 9.45 24.06 2.07
CA ASN A 3 8.80 23.08 1.22
C ASN A 3 7.43 23.61 0.75
N ASN A 4 7.26 23.86 -0.55
CA ASN A 4 5.95 23.97 -1.19
C ASN A 4 5.34 22.56 -1.32
N ASN A 5 5.09 21.91 -0.18
CA ASN A 5 4.46 20.60 -0.10
C ASN A 5 2.99 20.74 -0.52
N SER A 6 2.71 20.45 -1.78
CA SER A 6 1.39 19.94 -2.17
C SER A 6 1.14 18.67 -1.35
N ARG A 7 0.46 18.79 -0.21
CA ARG A 7 0.10 17.64 0.63
C ARG A 7 -0.85 16.77 -0.17
N LEU A 8 -0.42 15.59 -0.59
CA LEU A 8 -1.22 14.66 -1.41
C LEU A 8 -2.56 14.36 -0.74
N LEU A 9 -2.58 14.28 0.59
CA LEU A 9 -3.79 14.05 1.37
C LEU A 9 -4.78 15.23 1.41
N ASN A 10 -4.42 16.40 0.87
CA ASN A 10 -5.34 17.51 0.67
C ASN A 10 -6.02 17.49 -0.70
N ASN A 11 -5.63 16.57 -1.60
CA ASN A 11 -6.23 16.45 -2.92
C ASN A 11 -7.39 15.44 -2.88
N PRO A 12 -8.65 15.87 -3.06
CA PRO A 12 -9.81 14.96 -3.03
C PRO A 12 -9.77 13.86 -4.08
N GLU A 13 -9.20 14.11 -5.27
CA GLU A 13 -9.05 13.08 -6.30
C GLU A 13 -8.08 11.98 -5.87
N VAL A 14 -7.02 12.34 -5.14
CA VAL A 14 -6.04 11.38 -4.61
C VAL A 14 -6.67 10.55 -3.49
N ILE A 15 -7.45 11.18 -2.61
CA ILE A 15 -8.22 10.45 -1.60
C ILE A 15 -9.21 9.50 -2.27
N LYS A 16 -9.98 9.98 -3.25
CA LYS A 16 -10.89 9.14 -4.05
C LYS A 16 -10.14 7.95 -4.68
N TRP A 17 -8.98 8.18 -5.27
CA TRP A 17 -8.15 7.13 -5.89
C TRP A 17 -7.74 6.03 -4.91
N CYS A 18 -7.60 6.33 -3.62
CA CYS A 18 -7.30 5.33 -2.60
C CYS A 18 -8.46 4.35 -2.39
N TYR A 19 -9.71 4.79 -2.60
CA TYR A 19 -10.93 4.00 -2.43
C TYR A 19 -11.44 3.36 -3.72
N GLU A 20 -11.23 4.02 -4.87
CA GLU A 20 -11.72 3.58 -6.18
C GLU A 20 -10.92 4.17 -7.34
N GLY A 21 -11.01 3.57 -8.53
CA GLY A 21 -10.35 4.08 -9.73
C GLY A 21 -10.88 5.45 -10.17
N ILE A 22 -10.03 6.23 -10.85
CA ILE A 22 -10.39 7.56 -11.40
C ILE A 22 -11.10 7.48 -12.76
N THR A 23 -11.25 6.28 -13.31
CA THR A 23 -11.92 6.00 -14.57
C THR A 23 -13.09 5.06 -14.34
N GLU A 24 -14.13 5.19 -15.16
CA GLU A 24 -15.30 4.30 -15.10
C GLU A 24 -14.89 2.84 -15.34
N ILE A 25 -14.11 2.58 -16.39
CA ILE A 25 -13.56 1.25 -16.66
C ILE A 25 -12.29 1.06 -15.82
N SER A 26 -12.24 -0.02 -15.05
CA SER A 26 -11.10 -0.39 -14.19
C SER A 26 -11.10 -1.90 -13.92
N LEU A 27 -10.07 -2.39 -13.23
CA LEU A 27 -9.97 -3.78 -12.80
C LEU A 27 -11.11 -4.21 -11.87
N LYS A 28 -11.85 -3.25 -11.27
CA LYS A 28 -13.05 -3.54 -10.49
C LYS A 28 -14.20 -4.10 -11.34
N ASN A 29 -14.28 -3.73 -12.62
CA ASN A 29 -15.40 -4.12 -13.49
C ASN A 29 -14.98 -4.87 -14.77
N THR A 30 -13.70 -4.92 -15.11
CA THR A 30 -13.20 -5.78 -16.18
C THR A 30 -11.72 -6.09 -16.03
N SER A 31 -11.31 -7.30 -16.37
CA SER A 31 -9.90 -7.71 -16.48
C SER A 31 -9.41 -7.78 -17.94
N ASP A 32 -10.25 -7.39 -18.91
CA ASP A 32 -9.89 -7.38 -20.32
C ASP A 32 -8.83 -6.31 -20.60
N ALA A 33 -7.61 -6.77 -20.89
CA ALA A 33 -6.47 -5.91 -21.19
C ALA A 33 -6.76 -4.90 -22.32
N LYS A 34 -7.57 -5.26 -23.33
CA LYS A 34 -7.90 -4.34 -24.44
C LYS A 34 -8.77 -3.18 -23.97
N ARG A 35 -9.76 -3.46 -23.12
CA ARG A 35 -10.66 -2.43 -22.54
C ARG A 35 -9.94 -1.49 -21.59
N LEU A 36 -8.85 -1.96 -20.97
CA LEU A 36 -8.07 -1.19 -20.00
C LEU A 36 -7.00 -0.30 -20.62
N VAL A 37 -6.68 -0.43 -21.92
CA VAL A 37 -5.63 0.39 -22.57
C VAL A 37 -5.91 1.89 -22.45
N GLY A 38 -7.14 2.33 -22.75
CA GLY A 38 -7.56 3.72 -22.64
C GLY A 38 -7.51 4.24 -21.20
N PRO A 39 -8.24 3.60 -20.27
CA PRO A 39 -8.20 3.92 -18.84
C PRO A 39 -6.80 3.95 -18.24
N ASN A 40 -5.93 3.01 -18.63
CA ASN A 40 -4.54 2.96 -18.15
C ASN A 40 -3.73 4.18 -18.57
N LYS A 41 -3.90 4.66 -19.80
CA LYS A 41 -3.26 5.90 -20.25
C LYS A 41 -3.75 7.11 -19.45
N ILE A 42 -5.05 7.18 -19.16
CA ILE A 42 -5.65 8.25 -18.35
C ILE A 42 -5.09 8.21 -16.92
N GLU A 43 -5.14 7.05 -16.27
CA GLU A 43 -4.66 6.86 -14.89
C GLU A 43 -3.16 7.15 -14.78
N LYS A 44 -2.36 6.69 -15.75
CA LYS A 44 -0.93 6.98 -15.81
C LYS A 44 -0.65 8.48 -15.99
N ALA A 45 -1.40 9.15 -16.87
CA ALA A 45 -1.23 10.60 -17.08
C ALA A 45 -1.60 11.39 -15.82
N TRP A 46 -2.71 11.02 -15.17
CA TRP A 46 -3.13 11.58 -13.89
C TRP A 46 -2.06 11.37 -12.81
N GLY A 47 -1.59 10.14 -12.63
CA GLY A 47 -0.61 9.80 -11.60
C GLY A 47 0.71 10.55 -11.76
N ASN A 48 1.22 10.66 -13.00
CA ASN A 48 2.43 11.44 -13.29
C ASN A 48 2.26 12.95 -13.03
N LYS A 49 1.05 13.49 -13.28
CA LYS A 49 0.71 14.89 -12.96
C LYS A 49 0.71 15.11 -11.44
N ILE A 50 0.13 14.20 -10.67
CA ILE A 50 0.04 14.29 -9.19
C ILE A 50 1.43 14.32 -8.54
N ILE A 51 2.37 13.48 -8.99
CA ILE A 51 3.72 13.39 -8.39
C ILE A 51 4.72 14.43 -8.92
N GLY A 52 4.28 15.37 -9.75
CA GLY A 52 5.08 16.52 -10.18
C GLY A 52 6.21 16.24 -11.16
N GLY A 53 6.16 15.18 -11.98
CA GLY A 53 7.11 15.07 -13.11
C GLY A 53 7.25 13.74 -13.85
N GLY A 54 7.27 13.85 -15.19
CA GLY A 54 7.88 12.93 -16.18
C GLY A 54 7.10 11.65 -16.49
N ASN A 55 7.22 11.13 -17.72
CA ASN A 55 6.73 9.81 -18.14
C ASN A 55 7.48 8.65 -17.43
N GLY A 56 7.61 8.69 -16.11
CA GLY A 56 8.32 7.70 -15.31
C GLY A 56 7.50 6.42 -15.15
N GLY A 57 8.13 5.27 -15.32
CA GLY A 57 7.49 3.95 -15.20
C GLY A 57 7.05 3.55 -13.78
N GLN A 58 7.24 4.39 -12.76
CA GLN A 58 7.06 4.03 -11.34
C GLN A 58 6.22 5.05 -10.54
N TRP A 59 5.29 5.75 -11.20
CA TRP A 59 4.48 6.78 -10.55
C TRP A 59 3.68 6.23 -9.35
N THR A 60 3.13 5.02 -9.45
CA THR A 60 2.32 4.41 -8.40
C THR A 60 3.16 4.17 -7.13
N THR A 61 4.40 3.69 -7.26
CA THR A 61 5.29 3.46 -6.12
C THR A 61 5.54 4.77 -5.36
N ARG A 62 5.90 5.84 -6.07
CA ARG A 62 6.17 7.15 -5.47
C ARG A 62 4.91 7.73 -4.83
N LEU A 63 3.77 7.66 -5.51
CA LEU A 63 2.50 8.14 -4.96
C LEU A 63 2.15 7.43 -3.66
N CYS A 64 2.21 6.09 -3.63
CA CYS A 64 1.83 5.31 -2.46
C CYS A 64 2.80 5.50 -1.28
N GLU A 65 4.12 5.53 -1.49
CA GLU A 65 5.09 5.78 -0.41
C GLU A 65 4.84 7.16 0.24
N GLU A 66 4.65 8.20 -0.56
CA GLU A 66 4.42 9.56 -0.04
C GLU A 66 3.05 9.70 0.63
N LEU A 67 2.00 9.06 0.09
CA LEU A 67 0.69 9.01 0.74
C LEU A 67 0.75 8.37 2.12
N VAL A 68 1.39 7.20 2.22
CA VAL A 68 1.56 6.51 3.50
C VAL A 68 2.39 7.35 4.46
N ARG A 69 3.49 7.96 3.99
CA ARG A 69 4.30 8.86 4.82
C ARG A 69 3.47 10.01 5.40
N GLU A 70 2.73 10.74 4.56
CA GLU A 70 1.88 11.85 5.02
C GLU A 70 0.82 11.37 6.01
N ALA A 71 0.19 10.23 5.74
CA ALA A 71 -0.88 9.69 6.58
C ALA A 71 -0.35 9.26 7.95
N LEU A 72 0.81 8.61 8.00
CA LEU A 72 1.46 8.23 9.26
C LEU A 72 1.82 9.43 10.11
N VAL A 73 2.30 10.53 9.50
CA VAL A 73 2.57 11.78 10.21
C VAL A 73 1.27 12.36 10.78
N ARG A 74 0.18 12.41 9.99
CA ARG A 74 -1.13 12.89 10.47
C ARG A 74 -1.75 11.99 11.54
N LEU A 75 -1.48 10.69 11.49
CA LEU A 75 -1.86 9.72 12.53
C LEU A 75 -1.07 9.92 13.84
N GLY A 76 -0.08 10.83 13.86
CA GLY A 76 0.72 11.14 15.05
C GLY A 76 1.90 10.20 15.25
N ARG A 77 2.34 9.46 14.21
CA ARG A 77 3.60 8.70 14.28
C ARG A 77 4.78 9.67 14.36
N LYS A 78 5.67 9.45 15.32
CA LYS A 78 6.88 10.25 15.51
C LYS A 78 8.02 9.73 14.63
N ASN A 79 8.83 10.66 14.11
CA ASN A 79 10.03 10.38 13.30
C ASN A 79 9.80 9.48 12.08
N VAL A 80 8.68 9.68 11.35
CA VAL A 80 8.41 8.97 10.09
C VAL A 80 9.48 9.35 9.06
N ARG A 81 10.19 8.35 8.54
CA ARG A 81 11.30 8.50 7.60
C ARG A 81 11.46 7.25 6.74
N ARG A 82 12.38 7.28 5.77
CA ARG A 82 12.79 6.05 5.05
C ARG A 82 13.50 5.09 5.98
N ALA A 83 13.23 3.79 5.84
CA ALA A 83 13.90 2.80 6.66
C ALA A 83 15.39 2.68 6.28
N ALA A 84 16.27 2.61 7.27
CA ALA A 84 17.67 2.31 7.04
C ALA A 84 17.86 0.85 6.64
N GLN A 85 18.78 0.54 5.74
CA GLN A 85 19.00 -0.83 5.30
C GLN A 85 19.65 -1.70 6.39
N ASN A 86 19.17 -2.94 6.54
CA ASN A 86 19.73 -3.91 7.49
C ASN A 86 20.16 -5.19 6.77
N LYS A 87 21.31 -5.76 7.15
CA LYS A 87 21.80 -7.03 6.58
C LYS A 87 21.00 -8.19 7.18
N SER A 88 20.64 -9.18 6.36
CA SER A 88 20.04 -10.43 6.84
C SER A 88 21.03 -11.17 7.76
N THR A 89 20.50 -11.90 8.74
CA THR A 89 21.31 -12.74 9.63
C THR A 89 21.69 -14.07 8.98
N LEU A 90 20.98 -14.48 7.92
CA LEU A 90 21.12 -15.80 7.29
C LEU A 90 21.72 -15.75 5.88
N ARG A 91 21.73 -14.59 5.22
CA ARG A 91 22.06 -14.47 3.79
C ARG A 91 22.84 -13.21 3.49
N GLU A 92 23.62 -13.23 2.42
CA GLU A 92 24.29 -12.06 1.85
C GLU A 92 23.29 -11.18 1.07
N LYS A 93 22.26 -10.67 1.78
CA LYS A 93 21.28 -9.71 1.27
C LYS A 93 21.00 -8.63 2.31
N ARG A 94 20.48 -7.49 1.84
CA ARG A 94 19.99 -6.41 2.69
C ARG A 94 18.48 -6.27 2.55
N TYR A 95 17.82 -6.03 3.68
CA TYR A 95 16.42 -5.63 3.73
C TYR A 95 16.34 -4.10 3.68
N SER A 96 15.43 -3.61 2.84
CA SER A 96 15.19 -2.18 2.64
C SER A 96 13.67 -1.93 2.58
N PRO A 97 12.95 -2.03 3.71
CA PRO A 97 11.56 -1.60 3.80
C PRO A 97 11.41 -0.13 3.42
N ASP A 98 10.20 0.30 3.06
CA ASP A 98 9.98 1.63 2.50
C ASP A 98 10.10 2.74 3.57
N LEU A 99 9.44 2.57 4.71
CA LEU A 99 9.38 3.59 5.77
C LEU A 99 9.60 2.97 7.17
N GLU A 100 9.97 3.80 8.12
CA GLU A 100 9.94 3.47 9.54
C GLU A 100 9.53 4.68 10.38
N CYS A 101 9.08 4.41 11.59
CA CYS A 101 8.91 5.40 12.66
C CYS A 101 9.51 4.83 13.95
N ASP A 102 9.30 5.51 15.08
CA ASP A 102 9.81 4.99 16.37
C ASP A 102 9.20 3.64 16.75
N LYS A 103 7.95 3.36 16.32
CA LYS A 103 7.17 2.20 16.76
C LYS A 103 7.09 1.04 15.77
N TYR A 104 7.18 1.33 14.46
CA TYR A 104 6.91 0.36 13.40
C TYR A 104 7.88 0.55 12.24
N VAL A 105 8.03 -0.52 11.46
CA VAL A 105 8.57 -0.49 10.10
C VAL A 105 7.42 -0.75 9.13
N TYR A 106 7.49 -0.18 7.94
CA TYR A 106 6.42 -0.21 6.97
C TYR A 106 6.93 -0.68 5.60
N GLU A 107 6.21 -1.61 5.00
CA GLU A 107 6.33 -1.96 3.58
C GLU A 107 5.05 -1.52 2.87
N VAL A 108 5.17 -0.71 1.83
CA VAL A 108 4.04 -0.21 1.06
C VAL A 108 3.83 -1.09 -0.16
N LYS A 109 2.58 -1.51 -0.37
CA LYS A 109 2.14 -2.27 -1.54
C LYS A 109 0.97 -1.55 -2.18
N GLY A 110 1.31 -0.69 -3.14
CA GLY A 110 0.37 0.02 -3.98
C GLY A 110 0.20 -0.64 -5.34
N ARG A 111 -1.04 -0.64 -5.84
CA ARG A 111 -1.36 -1.04 -7.22
C ARG A 111 -2.40 -0.08 -7.79
N ASN A 112 -2.25 0.27 -9.07
CA ASN A 112 -3.20 1.10 -9.79
C ASN A 112 -4.41 0.29 -10.28
N TRP A 113 -5.48 0.98 -10.66
CA TRP A 113 -6.78 0.38 -10.94
C TRP A 113 -6.92 -0.17 -12.36
N THR A 114 -5.90 -0.06 -13.20
CA THR A 114 -6.02 -0.36 -14.64
C THR A 114 -4.98 -1.34 -15.18
N THR A 115 -3.97 -1.72 -14.39
CA THR A 115 -2.89 -2.63 -14.82
C THR A 115 -3.21 -4.09 -14.48
N THR A 116 -3.49 -4.90 -15.49
CA THR A 116 -3.73 -6.35 -15.36
C THR A 116 -2.46 -7.13 -14.96
N GLY A 117 -2.63 -8.44 -14.72
CA GLY A 117 -1.54 -9.36 -14.43
C GLY A 117 -1.44 -9.74 -12.95
N THR A 118 -0.36 -10.45 -12.61
CA THR A 118 -0.14 -11.11 -11.31
C THR A 118 0.61 -10.23 -10.30
N ALA A 119 0.73 -8.94 -10.57
CA ALA A 119 1.46 -8.01 -9.68
C ALA A 119 0.92 -8.05 -8.24
N GLY A 120 -0.39 -8.25 -8.09
CA GLY A 120 -1.10 -8.36 -6.82
C GLY A 120 -0.71 -9.55 -5.96
N GLU A 121 -0.43 -10.70 -6.57
CA GLU A 121 -0.12 -11.94 -5.87
C GLU A 121 1.15 -11.83 -5.02
N LYS A 122 2.02 -10.85 -5.35
CA LYS A 122 3.26 -10.59 -4.61
C LYS A 122 3.00 -10.28 -3.14
N ILE A 123 1.84 -9.75 -2.77
CA ILE A 123 1.53 -9.47 -1.36
C ILE A 123 1.58 -10.74 -0.52
N LEU A 124 1.14 -11.89 -1.07
CA LEU A 124 1.04 -13.16 -0.35
C LEU A 124 2.41 -13.65 0.16
N GLY A 125 3.49 -13.32 -0.54
CA GLY A 125 4.86 -13.67 -0.17
C GLY A 125 5.58 -12.61 0.67
N VAL A 126 4.99 -11.44 0.94
CA VAL A 126 5.67 -10.35 1.67
C VAL A 126 6.05 -10.75 3.10
N PRO A 127 5.17 -11.38 3.91
CA PRO A 127 5.54 -11.81 5.26
C PRO A 127 6.69 -12.80 5.27
N LEU A 128 6.72 -13.73 4.30
CA LEU A 128 7.82 -14.69 4.15
C LEU A 128 9.12 -14.00 3.72
N LYS A 129 9.04 -13.06 2.76
CA LYS A 129 10.20 -12.29 2.29
C LYS A 129 10.84 -11.52 3.45
N TYR A 130 10.03 -10.89 4.29
CA TYR A 130 10.47 -9.98 5.34
C TYR A 130 10.39 -10.56 6.76
N GLY A 131 10.38 -11.90 6.90
CA GLY A 131 10.26 -12.57 8.20
C GLY A 131 11.33 -12.16 9.24
N GLU A 132 12.52 -11.74 8.81
CA GLU A 132 13.57 -11.26 9.71
C GLU A 132 13.42 -9.79 10.11
N VAL A 133 12.58 -9.01 9.42
CA VAL A 133 12.49 -7.54 9.60
C VAL A 133 12.10 -7.16 11.02
N PRO A 134 11.07 -7.75 11.66
CA PRO A 134 10.74 -7.36 13.02
C PRO A 134 11.90 -7.54 14.00
N HIS A 135 12.65 -8.63 13.85
CA HIS A 135 13.84 -8.90 14.66
C HIS A 135 14.99 -7.93 14.37
N LEU A 136 15.26 -7.61 13.10
CA LEU A 136 16.37 -6.73 12.70
C LEU A 136 16.14 -5.28 13.14
N TYR A 137 14.90 -4.79 13.04
CA TYR A 137 14.56 -3.40 13.36
C TYR A 137 14.05 -3.23 14.79
N LYS A 138 13.81 -4.33 15.52
CA LYS A 138 13.21 -4.35 16.87
C LYS A 138 11.86 -3.63 16.91
N LYS A 139 11.08 -3.76 15.83
CA LYS A 139 9.81 -3.07 15.59
C LYS A 139 8.88 -3.96 14.77
N PRO A 140 7.58 -4.02 15.06
CA PRO A 140 6.62 -4.68 14.19
C PRO A 140 6.61 -4.11 12.76
N LEU A 141 6.41 -5.00 11.79
CA LEU A 141 6.26 -4.69 10.37
C LEU A 141 4.79 -4.58 10.01
N GLN A 142 4.38 -3.42 9.48
CA GLN A 142 3.07 -3.22 8.89
C GLN A 142 3.17 -3.16 7.37
N ILE A 143 2.47 -4.05 6.68
CA ILE A 143 2.37 -4.09 5.22
C ILE A 143 1.14 -3.27 4.84
N ILE A 144 1.37 -2.05 4.34
CA ILE A 144 0.29 -1.10 4.01
C ILE A 144 -0.17 -1.34 2.58
N LEU A 145 -1.43 -1.73 2.42
CA LEU A 145 -2.05 -1.95 1.11
C LEU A 145 -2.74 -0.67 0.64
N VAL A 146 -2.43 -0.21 -0.58
CA VAL A 146 -2.93 1.09 -1.10
C VAL A 146 -3.60 0.93 -2.47
N GLY A 147 -4.73 1.61 -2.67
CA GLY A 147 -5.45 1.65 -3.94
C GLY A 147 -6.02 0.28 -4.33
N TYR A 148 -5.86 -0.11 -5.59
CA TYR A 148 -6.39 -1.38 -6.08
C TYR A 148 -5.79 -2.60 -5.34
N GLN A 149 -4.58 -2.48 -4.80
CA GLN A 149 -3.97 -3.59 -4.06
C GLN A 149 -4.77 -3.96 -2.80
N GLU A 150 -5.30 -2.95 -2.11
CA GLU A 150 -6.17 -3.16 -0.96
C GLU A 150 -7.48 -3.83 -1.41
N TYR A 151 -8.12 -3.30 -2.44
CA TYR A 151 -9.35 -3.87 -3.00
C TYR A 151 -9.17 -5.35 -3.41
N GLU A 152 -8.09 -5.65 -4.15
CA GLU A 152 -7.77 -6.99 -4.62
C GLU A 152 -7.47 -7.95 -3.46
N ALA A 153 -6.79 -7.50 -2.41
CA ALA A 153 -6.61 -8.30 -1.21
C ALA A 153 -7.97 -8.63 -0.56
N LYS A 154 -8.79 -7.61 -0.31
CA LYS A 154 -10.09 -7.75 0.37
C LYS A 154 -11.07 -8.64 -0.41
N LYS A 155 -11.13 -8.48 -1.74
CA LYS A 155 -12.15 -9.11 -2.60
C LYS A 155 -11.64 -10.27 -3.46
N GLY A 156 -10.43 -10.15 -4.00
CA GLY A 156 -9.83 -11.14 -4.90
C GLY A 156 -9.11 -12.27 -4.17
N PHE A 157 -8.45 -11.97 -3.05
CA PHE A 157 -7.68 -12.96 -2.27
C PHE A 157 -8.36 -13.35 -0.95
N ALA A 158 -9.62 -12.95 -0.76
CA ALA A 158 -10.42 -13.25 0.43
C ALA A 158 -9.77 -12.79 1.76
N PHE A 159 -9.00 -11.71 1.77
CA PHE A 159 -8.48 -11.13 3.03
C PHE A 159 -9.60 -10.51 3.90
N GLY A 160 -10.86 -10.52 3.45
CA GLY A 160 -11.96 -9.85 4.14
C GLY A 160 -11.68 -8.36 4.30
N ASP A 161 -12.21 -7.71 5.34
CA ASP A 161 -11.86 -6.31 5.64
C ASP A 161 -10.51 -6.18 6.38
N LEU A 162 -9.60 -7.16 6.22
CA LEU A 162 -8.38 -7.37 7.03
C LEU A 162 -8.63 -7.60 8.54
N LEU A 163 -9.80 -7.20 9.03
CA LEU A 163 -10.28 -7.31 10.41
C LEU A 163 -11.53 -8.20 10.52
N ASP A 164 -12.24 -8.45 9.41
CA ASP A 164 -13.46 -9.27 9.38
C ASP A 164 -13.17 -10.69 8.92
N LYS A 165 -13.21 -11.64 9.87
CA LYS A 165 -13.02 -13.07 9.64
C LYS A 165 -14.13 -13.71 8.81
N ASN A 166 -15.32 -13.11 8.74
CA ASN A 166 -16.48 -13.72 8.09
C ASN A 166 -16.31 -13.86 6.57
N ASN A 167 -15.34 -13.15 5.98
CA ASN A 167 -15.04 -13.17 4.56
C ASN A 167 -13.63 -13.74 4.25
N GLN A 168 -13.10 -14.58 5.14
CA GLN A 168 -11.78 -15.22 5.02
C GLN A 168 -11.93 -16.76 5.08
N THR A 169 -11.14 -17.49 4.29
CA THR A 169 -11.00 -18.94 4.49
C THR A 169 -10.27 -19.25 5.80
N GLU A 170 -10.46 -20.44 6.35
CA GLU A 170 -9.80 -20.86 7.60
C GLU A 170 -8.28 -20.83 7.47
N GLU A 171 -7.73 -21.30 6.34
CA GLU A 171 -6.28 -21.33 6.10
C GLU A 171 -5.67 -19.93 6.04
N LEU A 172 -6.42 -18.96 5.50
CA LEU A 172 -5.98 -17.58 5.47
C LEU A 172 -6.01 -16.96 6.87
N GLN A 173 -7.05 -17.24 7.66
CA GLN A 173 -7.13 -16.79 9.05
C GLN A 173 -5.94 -17.29 9.86
N GLU A 174 -5.62 -18.58 9.76
CA GLU A 174 -4.46 -19.19 10.43
C GLU A 174 -3.15 -18.55 9.96
N SER A 175 -2.98 -18.34 8.66
CA SER A 175 -1.79 -17.71 8.10
C SER A 175 -1.61 -16.28 8.62
N LEU A 176 -2.68 -15.47 8.62
CA LEU A 176 -2.64 -14.10 9.12
C LEU A 176 -2.38 -14.04 10.62
N ALA A 177 -2.97 -14.94 11.41
CA ALA A 177 -2.71 -15.07 12.84
C ALA A 177 -1.24 -15.43 13.11
N PHE A 178 -0.71 -16.42 12.39
CA PHE A 178 0.68 -16.84 12.50
C PHE A 178 1.68 -15.71 12.22
N TYR A 179 1.40 -14.87 11.22
CA TYR A 179 2.24 -13.70 10.92
C TYR A 179 2.12 -12.61 11.99
N LYS A 180 0.91 -12.39 12.50
CA LYS A 180 0.67 -11.39 13.54
C LYS A 180 1.39 -11.73 14.85
N GLU A 181 1.43 -13.00 15.23
CA GLU A 181 2.24 -13.50 16.36
C GLU A 181 3.75 -13.24 16.19
N ARG A 182 4.20 -13.01 14.95
CA ARG A 182 5.59 -12.71 14.58
C ARG A 182 5.79 -11.23 14.26
N ASP A 183 4.91 -10.37 14.77
CA ASP A 183 4.97 -8.92 14.59
C ASP A 183 4.89 -8.47 13.13
N ILE A 184 4.18 -9.23 12.27
CA ILE A 184 3.92 -8.87 10.87
C ILE A 184 2.41 -8.84 10.63
N GLU A 185 1.89 -7.70 10.17
CA GLU A 185 0.46 -7.58 9.86
C GLU A 185 0.22 -6.76 8.59
N TYR A 186 -0.91 -7.03 7.93
CA TYR A 186 -1.42 -6.21 6.83
C TYR A 186 -2.33 -5.11 7.38
N VAL A 187 -2.26 -3.93 6.79
CA VAL A 187 -3.09 -2.79 7.18
C VAL A 187 -3.67 -2.16 5.92
N ALA A 188 -4.99 -1.96 5.92
CA ALA A 188 -5.67 -1.20 4.88
C ALA A 188 -5.27 0.27 5.02
N PHE A 189 -4.87 0.88 3.92
CA PHE A 189 -4.60 2.30 3.93
C PHE A 189 -5.88 3.11 4.18
N THR A 190 -7.02 2.62 3.71
CA THR A 190 -8.32 3.25 3.97
C THR A 190 -8.65 3.33 5.47
N ASP A 191 -8.30 2.31 6.27
CA ASP A 191 -8.45 2.37 7.74
C ASP A 191 -7.61 3.50 8.37
N ILE A 192 -6.43 3.76 7.81
CA ILE A 192 -5.57 4.87 8.24
C ILE A 192 -6.22 6.21 7.86
N LEU A 193 -6.73 6.32 6.63
CA LEU A 193 -7.42 7.51 6.14
C LEU A 193 -8.64 7.86 7.00
N GLU A 194 -9.46 6.87 7.35
CA GLU A 194 -10.63 7.05 8.22
C GLU A 194 -10.22 7.56 9.61
N LYS A 195 -9.17 6.98 10.21
CA LYS A 195 -8.65 7.40 11.51
C LYS A 195 -8.12 8.84 11.53
N ILE A 196 -7.69 9.36 10.38
CA ILE A 196 -7.22 10.76 10.24
C ILE A 196 -8.29 11.70 9.65
N GLY A 197 -9.56 11.27 9.60
CA GLY A 197 -10.69 12.10 9.19
C GLY A 197 -10.84 12.27 7.68
N LEU A 198 -10.33 11.33 6.87
CA LEU A 198 -10.44 11.30 5.41
C LEU A 198 -11.23 10.06 4.96
N PRO A 199 -12.50 9.90 5.36
CA PRO A 199 -13.29 8.72 5.00
C PRO A 199 -13.58 8.69 3.50
N LYS A 200 -14.13 7.55 3.05
CA LYS A 200 -14.57 7.40 1.66
C LYS A 200 -15.48 8.57 1.25
N PRO A 201 -15.18 9.28 0.14
CA PRO A 201 -16.07 10.31 -0.40
C PRO A 201 -17.48 9.74 -0.65
N LYS A 202 -18.50 10.52 -0.32
CA LYS A 202 -19.91 10.17 -0.60
C LYS A 202 -20.20 10.22 -2.09
#